data_AF-A0A7S0BAI3-F1
#
_entry.id   AF-A0A7S0BAI3-F1
#
_cell.length_a   1.000
_cell.length_b   1.000
_cell.length_c   1.000
_cell.angle_alpha   90.00
_cell.angle_beta   90.00
_cell.angle_gamma   90.00
#
_symmetry.space_group_name_H-M   'P 1'
#
loop_
_entity.id
_entity.type
_entity.pdbx_description
1 polymer ?
#
loop_
_entity_poly.entity_id
_entity_poly.type
_entity_poly.pdbx_seq_one_letter_code
_entity_poly.pdbx_strand_id
1 'polypeptide(L)'
;LGSKLAEVVFLDSDNLHNLDTLFHMVAHETRNLVILLTRDILLRPWCAGEMATAVREGLSIVPVACGDFLGFTDAAIDDAGSTFTGTEVTMLATLGVTIPMIQRAFKHIRTLTALPINRSDPYVIHEQLADAVLEKCQSVTRLPHSTTKAGRRQENSVVILGGR
;
A
#
# COMPACT_ATOMS: atom_id res chain seq x y z
N LEU A 1 10.34 7.83 18.24
CA LEU A 1 10.15 7.94 16.77
C LEU A 1 8.76 8.42 16.32
N GLY A 2 7.70 8.32 17.13
CA GLY A 2 6.30 8.44 16.68
C GLY A 2 5.76 9.81 16.24
N SER A 3 6.50 10.93 16.38
CA SER A 3 5.96 12.26 16.07
C SER A 3 6.45 12.90 14.77
N LYS A 4 7.41 12.31 14.05
CA LYS A 4 8.00 12.90 12.82
C LYS A 4 7.71 12.13 11.53
N LEU A 5 7.38 10.85 11.60
CA LEU A 5 6.86 10.09 10.45
C LEU A 5 5.37 10.37 10.20
N ALA A 6 4.64 10.81 11.23
CA ALA A 6 3.20 11.05 11.18
C ALA A 6 2.76 12.17 10.21
N GLU A 7 3.66 13.09 9.83
CA GLU A 7 3.33 14.14 8.86
C GLU A 7 3.44 13.68 7.39
N VAL A 8 4.03 12.50 7.13
CA VAL A 8 4.36 12.04 5.77
C VAL A 8 3.81 10.62 5.49
N VAL A 9 3.36 9.90 6.52
CA VAL A 9 2.83 8.54 6.39
C VAL A 9 1.32 8.56 6.60
N PHE A 10 0.59 8.08 5.60
CA PHE A 10 -0.84 7.84 5.67
C PHE A 10 -1.07 6.33 5.88
N LEU A 11 -1.70 5.96 7.00
CA LEU A 11 -2.05 4.58 7.30
C LEU A 11 -3.50 4.35 6.95
N ASP A 12 -3.77 3.51 5.95
CA ASP A 12 -5.13 3.06 5.66
C ASP A 12 -5.36 1.70 6.32
N SER A 13 -5.89 1.75 7.54
CA SER A 13 -6.26 0.55 8.31
C SER A 13 -7.76 0.45 8.54
N ASP A 14 -8.50 1.56 8.65
CA ASP A 14 -9.86 1.56 9.18
C ASP A 14 -10.78 2.57 8.47
N ASN A 15 -11.88 2.04 7.92
CA ASN A 15 -13.11 2.76 7.52
C ASN A 15 -12.96 3.83 6.42
N LEU A 16 -12.91 3.38 5.18
CA LEU A 16 -13.11 4.20 3.98
C LEU A 16 -14.54 4.78 3.96
N HIS A 17 -14.70 6.01 4.44
CA HIS A 17 -15.91 6.79 4.18
C HIS A 17 -15.79 7.70 2.94
N ASN A 18 -14.56 7.90 2.43
CA ASN A 18 -14.31 8.66 1.20
C ASN A 18 -13.29 7.95 0.30
N LEU A 19 -13.78 6.95 -0.43
CA LEU A 19 -13.04 6.20 -1.45
C LEU A 19 -12.39 7.13 -2.49
N ASP A 20 -13.11 8.15 -2.97
CA ASP A 20 -12.59 9.11 -3.96
C ASP A 20 -11.31 9.79 -3.47
N THR A 21 -11.26 10.18 -2.19
CA THR A 21 -10.08 10.82 -1.60
C THR A 21 -8.90 9.86 -1.51
N LEU A 22 -9.14 8.58 -1.20
CA LEU A 22 -8.09 7.58 -1.10
C LEU A 22 -7.42 7.32 -2.45
N PHE A 23 -8.22 7.08 -3.49
CA PHE A 23 -7.70 6.84 -4.83
C PHE A 23 -7.02 8.09 -5.40
N HIS A 24 -7.55 9.29 -5.12
CA HIS A 24 -6.90 10.55 -5.47
C HIS A 24 -5.53 10.70 -4.76
N MET A 25 -5.45 10.41 -3.47
CA MET A 25 -4.20 10.49 -2.70
C MET A 25 -3.15 9.52 -3.25
N VAL A 26 -3.53 8.27 -3.52
CA VAL A 26 -2.61 7.28 -4.12
C VAL A 26 -2.18 7.72 -5.51
N ALA A 27 -3.10 8.24 -6.34
CA ALA A 27 -2.80 8.61 -7.71
C ALA A 27 -1.96 9.89 -7.86
N HIS A 28 -2.15 10.87 -6.99
CA HIS A 28 -1.64 12.23 -7.22
C HIS A 28 -0.78 12.78 -6.09
N GLU A 29 -0.91 12.27 -4.87
CA GLU A 29 -0.26 12.84 -3.68
C GLU A 29 0.80 11.90 -3.08
N THR A 30 0.92 10.68 -3.62
CA THR A 30 1.78 9.62 -3.10
C THR A 30 2.81 9.16 -4.11
N ARG A 31 4.04 8.93 -3.64
CA ARG A 31 5.14 8.36 -4.45
C ARG A 31 5.51 6.93 -4.05
N ASN A 32 5.09 6.50 -2.85
CA ASN A 32 5.43 5.23 -2.26
C ASN A 32 4.19 4.52 -1.72
N LEU A 33 4.01 3.25 -2.11
CA LEU A 33 2.99 2.38 -1.54
C LEU A 33 3.66 1.24 -0.78
N VAL A 34 3.44 1.18 0.53
CA VAL A 34 3.84 0.04 1.37
C VAL A 34 2.64 -0.87 1.53
N ILE A 35 2.80 -2.14 1.17
CA ILE A 35 1.71 -3.12 1.21
C ILE A 35 2.01 -4.13 2.31
N LEU A 36 1.21 -4.15 3.38
CA LEU A 36 1.24 -5.24 4.36
C LEU A 36 0.46 -6.42 3.77
N LEU A 37 1.18 -7.39 3.20
CA LEU A 37 0.58 -8.59 2.65
C LEU A 37 0.14 -9.48 3.81
N THR A 38 -1.15 -9.40 4.14
CA THR A 38 -1.84 -10.24 5.12
C THR A 38 -2.69 -11.29 4.40
N ARG A 39 -3.19 -12.30 5.12
CA ARG A 39 -3.97 -13.39 4.52
C ARG A 39 -5.09 -12.92 3.58
N ASP A 40 -5.86 -11.91 4.01
CA ASP A 40 -7.11 -11.53 3.35
C ASP A 40 -6.96 -10.31 2.42
N ILE A 41 -5.74 -9.79 2.21
CA ILE A 41 -5.56 -8.54 1.46
C ILE A 41 -6.05 -8.62 0.01
N LEU A 42 -5.96 -9.80 -0.61
CA LEU A 42 -6.45 -10.03 -1.98
C LEU A 42 -7.97 -10.08 -2.08
N LEU A 43 -8.65 -10.29 -0.95
CA LEU A 43 -10.10 -10.34 -0.83
C LEU A 43 -10.72 -8.96 -0.60
N ARG A 44 -9.88 -7.92 -0.44
CA ARG A 44 -10.34 -6.56 -0.15
C ARG A 44 -10.35 -5.72 -1.45
N PRO A 45 -11.53 -5.36 -1.99
CA PRO A 45 -11.63 -4.66 -3.27
C PRO A 45 -10.91 -3.33 -3.30
N TRP A 46 -10.94 -2.59 -2.18
CA TRP A 46 -10.29 -1.29 -2.08
C TRP A 46 -8.77 -1.40 -2.10
N CYS A 47 -8.19 -2.32 -1.32
CA CYS A 47 -6.76 -2.60 -1.37
C CYS A 47 -6.33 -3.04 -2.77
N ALA A 48 -7.13 -3.88 -3.44
CA ALA A 48 -6.88 -4.28 -4.81
C ALA A 48 -6.90 -3.09 -5.78
N GLY A 49 -7.81 -2.15 -5.59
CA GLY A 49 -7.88 -0.92 -6.38
C GLY A 49 -6.73 0.04 -6.13
N GLU A 50 -6.26 0.17 -4.89
CA GLU A 50 -5.08 0.99 -4.56
C GLU A 50 -3.81 0.40 -5.17
N MET A 51 -3.65 -0.93 -5.11
CA MET A 51 -2.58 -1.64 -5.82
C MET A 51 -2.64 -1.41 -7.33
N ALA A 52 -3.83 -1.51 -7.92
CA ALA A 52 -4.03 -1.26 -9.34
C ALA A 52 -3.67 0.17 -9.74
N THR A 53 -4.04 1.14 -8.91
CA THR A 53 -3.74 2.56 -9.12
C THR A 53 -2.25 2.82 -8.96
N ALA A 54 -1.62 2.31 -7.91
CA ALA A 54 -0.18 2.48 -7.69
C ALA A 54 0.67 1.89 -8.82
N VAL A 55 0.29 0.73 -9.34
CA VAL A 55 0.96 0.12 -10.50
C VAL A 55 0.72 0.93 -11.77
N ARG A 56 -0.50 1.46 -11.98
CA ARG A 56 -0.83 2.30 -13.14
C ARG A 56 -0.01 3.59 -13.17
N GLU A 57 0.12 4.25 -12.02
CA GLU A 57 0.83 5.53 -11.87
C GLU A 57 2.35 5.35 -11.66
N GLY A 58 2.85 4.11 -11.57
CA GLY A 58 4.29 3.83 -11.46
C GLY A 58 4.92 4.19 -10.11
N LEU A 59 4.16 4.06 -9.01
CA LEU A 59 4.65 4.33 -7.66
C LEU A 59 5.73 3.32 -7.25
N SER A 60 6.58 3.70 -6.30
CA SER A 60 7.49 2.76 -5.64
C SER A 60 6.71 1.86 -4.69
N ILE A 61 6.58 0.58 -5.02
CA ILE A 61 5.83 -0.38 -4.21
C ILE A 61 6.79 -1.21 -3.35
N VAL A 62 6.55 -1.22 -2.05
CA VAL A 62 7.32 -1.99 -1.06
C VAL A 62 6.40 -3.01 -0.38
N PRO A 63 6.41 -4.28 -0.82
CA PRO A 63 5.64 -5.31 -0.17
C PRO A 63 6.31 -5.76 1.14
N VAL A 64 5.49 -5.97 2.17
CA VAL A 64 5.88 -6.47 3.48
C VAL A 64 5.02 -7.71 3.78
N ALA A 65 5.62 -8.89 3.74
CA ALA A 65 4.91 -10.15 3.85
C ALA A 65 4.75 -10.61 5.31
N CYS A 66 3.51 -10.69 5.78
CA CYS A 66 3.20 -11.35 7.04
C CYS A 66 3.29 -12.87 6.87
N GLY A 67 3.63 -13.60 7.94
CA GLY A 67 3.78 -15.06 7.90
C GLY A 67 2.51 -15.85 7.55
N ASP A 68 1.35 -15.20 7.53
CA ASP A 68 0.05 -15.77 7.15
C ASP A 68 -0.36 -15.49 5.70
N PHE A 69 0.46 -14.77 4.92
CA PHE A 69 0.18 -14.48 3.53
C PHE A 69 0.39 -15.70 2.63
N LEU A 70 -0.64 -16.07 1.87
CA LEU A 70 -0.64 -17.26 1.02
C LEU A 70 -0.01 -17.03 -0.36
N GLY A 71 0.38 -15.79 -0.69
CA GLY A 71 1.00 -15.46 -1.96
C GLY A 71 0.00 -15.08 -3.07
N PHE A 72 0.54 -14.44 -4.12
CA PHE A 72 -0.20 -14.13 -5.35
C PHE A 72 -0.20 -15.36 -6.28
N THR A 73 -0.95 -16.40 -5.94
CA THR A 73 -1.09 -17.59 -6.79
C THR A 73 -1.84 -17.25 -8.09
N ASP A 74 -1.63 -18.01 -9.16
CA ASP A 74 -2.36 -17.78 -10.42
C ASP A 74 -3.88 -17.87 -10.20
N ALA A 75 -4.35 -18.82 -9.38
CA ALA A 75 -5.74 -18.93 -8.98
C ALA A 75 -6.25 -17.66 -8.27
N ALA A 76 -5.53 -17.16 -7.26
CA ALA A 76 -5.92 -15.94 -6.54
C ALA A 76 -5.97 -14.70 -7.45
N ILE A 77 -5.12 -14.65 -8.48
CA ILE A 77 -5.12 -13.57 -9.46
C ILE A 77 -6.32 -13.71 -10.40
N ASP A 78 -6.55 -14.89 -10.95
CA ASP A 78 -7.64 -15.12 -11.90
C ASP A 78 -9.01 -14.94 -11.23
N ASP A 79 -9.15 -15.35 -9.97
CA ASP A 79 -10.36 -15.22 -9.14
C ASP A 79 -10.64 -13.79 -8.65
N ALA A 80 -9.75 -12.82 -8.88
CA ALA A 80 -9.98 -11.43 -8.44
C ALA A 80 -11.30 -10.84 -8.99
N GLY A 81 -11.76 -11.29 -10.15
CA GLY A 81 -13.04 -10.85 -10.74
C GLY A 81 -14.28 -11.48 -10.14
N SER A 82 -14.17 -12.67 -9.53
CA SER A 82 -15.27 -13.40 -8.89
C SER A 82 -15.30 -13.20 -7.37
N THR A 83 -14.19 -12.72 -6.79
CA THR A 83 -14.03 -12.47 -5.35
C THR A 83 -14.86 -11.27 -4.88
N PHE A 84 -15.03 -10.25 -5.73
CA PHE A 84 -15.75 -9.03 -5.37
C PHE A 84 -17.22 -9.09 -5.80
N THR A 85 -18.10 -8.49 -5.00
CA THR A 85 -19.52 -8.34 -5.34
C THR A 85 -19.69 -7.41 -6.55
N GLY A 86 -20.79 -7.58 -7.30
CA GLY A 86 -21.07 -6.72 -8.46
C GLY A 86 -21.12 -5.22 -8.13
N THR A 87 -21.55 -4.88 -6.92
CA THR A 87 -21.54 -3.49 -6.43
C THR A 87 -20.12 -2.98 -6.22
N GLU A 88 -19.24 -3.75 -5.60
CA GLU A 88 -17.83 -3.37 -5.41
C GLU A 88 -17.09 -3.22 -6.75
N VAL A 89 -17.33 -4.12 -7.69
CA VAL A 89 -16.78 -4.02 -9.05
C VAL A 89 -17.26 -2.74 -9.74
N THR A 90 -18.54 -2.40 -9.59
CA THR A 90 -19.10 -1.17 -10.17
C THR A 90 -18.47 0.07 -9.55
N MET A 91 -18.27 0.10 -8.23
CA MET A 91 -17.62 1.22 -7.54
C MET A 91 -16.16 1.38 -7.97
N LEU A 92 -15.40 0.29 -8.06
CA LEU A 92 -14.04 0.32 -8.58
C LEU A 92 -13.99 0.86 -10.01
N ALA A 93 -14.94 0.44 -10.86
CA ALA A 93 -15.04 0.93 -12.23
C ALA A 93 -15.34 2.44 -12.29
N THR A 94 -16.18 2.98 -11.40
CA THR A 94 -16.42 4.44 -11.31
C THR A 94 -15.16 5.23 -10.93
N LEU A 95 -14.22 4.58 -10.24
CA LEU A 95 -12.91 5.13 -9.87
C LEU A 95 -11.83 4.88 -10.95
N GLY A 96 -12.22 4.34 -12.11
CA GLY A 96 -11.31 4.04 -13.21
C GLY A 96 -10.43 2.81 -12.97
N VAL A 97 -10.83 1.92 -12.06
CA VAL A 97 -10.16 0.64 -11.80
C VAL A 97 -10.99 -0.51 -12.34
N THR A 98 -10.38 -1.33 -13.19
CA THR A 98 -11.01 -2.52 -13.78
C THR A 98 -10.38 -3.81 -13.25
N ILE A 99 -11.11 -4.92 -13.29
CA ILE A 99 -10.58 -6.24 -12.90
C ILE A 99 -9.26 -6.59 -13.63
N PRO A 100 -9.12 -6.38 -14.96
CA PRO A 100 -7.85 -6.62 -15.63
C PRO A 100 -6.67 -5.77 -15.09
N MET A 101 -6.94 -4.57 -14.59
CA MET A 101 -5.91 -3.74 -13.95
C MET A 101 -5.48 -4.32 -12.60
N ILE A 102 -6.43 -4.82 -11.81
CA ILE A 102 -6.15 -5.51 -10.54
C ILE A 102 -5.30 -6.76 -10.78
N GLN A 103 -5.69 -7.58 -11.74
CA GLN A 103 -4.94 -8.79 -12.09
C GLN A 103 -3.51 -8.46 -12.54
N ARG A 104 -3.34 -7.41 -13.35
CA ARG A 104 -2.02 -6.92 -13.75
C ARG A 104 -1.21 -6.44 -12.56
N ALA A 105 -1.84 -5.74 -11.62
CA ALA A 105 -1.18 -5.24 -10.44
C ALA A 105 -0.71 -6.36 -9.52
N PHE A 106 -1.55 -7.37 -9.29
CA PHE A 106 -1.16 -8.57 -8.53
C PHE A 106 0.02 -9.31 -9.20
N LYS A 107 -0.02 -9.47 -10.53
CA LYS A 107 1.10 -10.06 -11.30
C LYS A 107 2.38 -9.24 -11.14
N HIS A 108 2.29 -7.90 -11.15
CA HIS A 108 3.44 -7.03 -10.96
C HIS A 108 3.98 -7.11 -9.52
N ILE A 109 3.13 -7.01 -8.51
CA ILE A 109 3.55 -7.06 -7.10
C ILE A 109 4.18 -8.41 -6.76
N ARG A 110 3.70 -9.49 -7.38
CA ARG A 110 4.31 -10.82 -7.27
C ARG A 110 5.78 -10.88 -7.66
N THR A 111 6.25 -10.01 -8.56
CA THR A 111 7.66 -9.99 -8.98
C THR A 111 8.56 -9.18 -8.04
N LEU A 112 7.98 -8.44 -7.09
CA LEU A 112 8.70 -7.61 -6.14
C LEU A 112 9.22 -8.43 -4.95
N THR A 113 10.40 -8.09 -4.44
CA THR A 113 10.95 -8.71 -3.24
C THR A 113 10.24 -8.18 -1.99
N ALA A 114 9.45 -9.03 -1.35
CA ALA A 114 8.77 -8.71 -0.11
C ALA A 114 9.72 -8.77 1.10
N LEU A 115 9.59 -7.81 2.01
CA LEU A 115 10.26 -7.83 3.31
C LEU A 115 9.44 -8.68 4.28
N PRO A 116 9.99 -9.75 4.89
CA PRO A 116 9.24 -10.56 5.83
C PRO A 116 9.02 -9.81 7.15
N ILE A 117 7.83 -9.99 7.73
CA ILE A 117 7.51 -9.53 9.09
C ILE A 117 6.84 -10.65 9.88
N ASN A 118 7.27 -10.85 11.12
CA ASN A 118 6.52 -11.60 12.11
C ASN A 118 5.95 -10.63 13.15
N ARG A 119 4.62 -10.60 13.29
CA ARG A 119 3.90 -9.68 14.19
C ARG A 119 4.25 -9.87 15.67
N SER A 120 4.87 -11.00 16.01
CA SER A 120 5.30 -11.31 17.38
C SER A 120 6.76 -10.95 17.65
N ASP A 121 7.47 -10.39 16.66
CA ASP A 121 8.86 -10.01 16.83
C ASP A 121 9.00 -8.85 17.84
N PRO A 122 10.16 -8.72 18.51
CA PRO A 122 10.44 -7.60 19.38
C PRO A 122 10.37 -6.26 18.62
N TYR A 123 10.02 -5.19 19.34
CA TYR A 123 9.95 -3.82 18.81
C TYR A 123 11.19 -3.39 17.99
N VAL A 124 12.39 -3.79 18.44
CA VAL A 124 13.65 -3.46 17.75
C VAL A 124 13.70 -4.03 16.33
N ILE A 125 13.14 -5.22 16.11
CA ILE A 125 13.06 -5.84 14.78
C ILE A 125 12.07 -5.07 13.90
N HIS A 126 10.96 -4.61 14.48
CA HIS A 126 10.00 -3.76 13.76
C HIS A 126 10.60 -2.39 13.38
N GLU A 127 11.45 -1.79 14.21
CA GLU A 127 12.19 -0.57 13.84
C GLU A 127 13.15 -0.82 12.68
N GLN A 128 13.93 -1.92 12.72
CA GLN A 128 14.83 -2.29 11.63
C GLN A 128 14.08 -2.54 10.32
N LEU A 129 12.90 -3.16 10.40
CA LEU A 129 12.03 -3.36 9.24
C LEU A 129 11.51 -2.03 8.70
N ALA A 130 11.08 -1.11 9.56
CA ALA A 130 10.64 0.22 9.15
C ALA A 130 11.78 0.98 8.43
N ASP A 131 13.01 0.86 8.94
CA ASP A 131 14.19 1.42 8.29
C ASP A 131 14.42 0.82 6.89
N ALA A 132 14.34 -0.51 6.76
CA ALA A 132 14.48 -1.20 5.48
C ALA A 132 13.35 -0.86 4.48
N VAL A 133 12.12 -0.63 4.97
CA VAL A 133 11.01 -0.13 4.14
C VAL A 133 11.33 1.26 3.61
N LEU A 134 11.77 2.17 4.48
CA LEU A 134 12.11 3.55 4.10
C LEU A 134 13.27 3.61 3.10
N GLU A 135 14.26 2.73 3.20
CA GLU A 135 15.36 2.64 2.22
C GLU A 135 14.88 2.23 0.82
N LYS A 136 13.79 1.46 0.73
CA LYS A 136 13.17 1.06 -0.54
C LYS A 136 12.19 2.11 -1.09
N CYS A 137 11.77 3.07 -0.26
CA CYS A 137 10.92 4.17 -0.70
C CYS A 137 11.73 5.22 -1.48
N GLN A 138 11.19 5.67 -2.61
CA GLN A 138 11.76 6.76 -3.39
C GLN A 138 11.55 8.10 -2.70
N SER A 139 12.59 8.93 -2.68
CA SER A 139 12.55 10.34 -2.27
C SER A 139 12.14 10.62 -0.81
N VAL A 140 12.08 9.61 0.06
CA VAL A 140 11.84 9.84 1.50
C VAL A 140 13.13 10.33 2.16
N THR A 141 13.31 11.64 2.23
CA THR A 141 14.45 12.23 2.93
C THR A 141 14.20 12.21 4.43
N ARG A 142 15.00 11.46 5.21
CA ARG A 142 15.03 11.65 6.67
C ARG A 142 15.45 13.08 6.95
N LEU A 143 14.56 13.91 7.48
CA LEU A 143 14.94 15.25 7.93
C LEU A 143 15.92 15.11 9.10
N PRO A 144 17.14 15.67 9.02
CA PRO A 144 18.09 15.64 10.14
C PRO A 144 17.52 16.36 11.37
N HIS A 145 18.01 15.96 12.54
CA HIS A 145 17.73 16.63 13.81
C HIS A 145 18.02 18.14 13.67
N SER A 146 16.99 18.98 13.79
CA SER A 146 17.02 20.45 13.67
C SER A 146 16.90 21.02 12.25
N THR A 147 15.70 21.43 11.84
CA THR A 147 15.33 22.85 11.61
C THR A 147 13.86 23.01 11.22
N THR A 148 13.40 24.25 11.34
CA THR A 148 12.06 24.78 11.56
C THR A 148 11.10 24.71 10.34
N LYS A 149 9.80 24.72 10.66
CA LYS A 149 8.61 24.80 9.78
C LYS A 149 8.76 25.76 8.60
N ALA A 150 8.45 25.30 7.39
CA ALA A 150 7.89 26.11 6.31
C ALA A 150 7.14 25.19 5.33
N GLY A 151 5.95 25.62 4.91
CA GLY A 151 5.00 24.84 4.11
C GLY A 151 5.65 24.10 2.94
N ARG A 152 5.62 22.77 3.00
CA ARG A 152 6.07 21.90 1.90
C ARG A 152 4.88 21.11 1.38
N ARG A 153 4.70 21.22 0.07
CA ARG A 153 3.88 20.34 -0.76
C ARG A 153 4.19 18.88 -0.40
N GLN A 154 3.17 18.04 -0.35
CA GLN A 154 3.11 16.62 0.07
C GLN A 154 3.96 15.66 -0.80
N GLU A 155 5.16 16.06 -1.20
CA GLU A 155 5.95 15.39 -2.24
C GLU A 155 6.59 14.05 -1.81
N ASN A 156 6.48 13.66 -0.54
CA ASN A 156 7.19 12.48 0.00
C ASN A 156 6.28 11.45 0.68
N SER A 157 4.97 11.48 0.44
CA SER A 157 4.04 10.68 1.22
C SER A 157 4.17 9.15 0.98
N VAL A 158 3.89 8.39 2.03
CA VAL A 158 3.88 6.91 2.05
C VAL A 158 2.49 6.46 2.47
N VAL A 159 1.84 5.63 1.65
CA VAL A 159 0.57 4.98 2.02
C VAL A 159 0.87 3.56 2.49
N ILE A 160 0.36 3.18 3.65
CA ILE A 160 0.46 1.81 4.17
C ILE A 160 -0.90 1.14 4.05
N LEU A 161 -0.98 0.05 3.27
CA LEU A 161 -2.18 -0.78 3.15
C LEU A 161 -2.11 -1.94 4.12
N GLY A 162 -3.08 -2.04 5.03
CA GLY A 162 -3.20 -3.17 5.96
C GLY A 162 -4.59 -3.79 5.93
N GLY A 163 -4.68 -5.10 5.73
CA GLY A 163 -5.86 -5.90 6.08
C GLY A 163 -5.80 -6.27 7.56
N ARG A 164 -6.90 -6.07 8.31
CA ARG A 164 -7.03 -6.51 9.70
C ARG A 164 -6.73 -8.01 9.83
#